data_AF-A0A368T8X8-F1
#
_entry.id   AF-A0A368T8X8-F1
#
_cell.length_a   1.000
_cell.length_b   1.000
_cell.length_c   1.000
_cell.angle_alpha   90.00
_cell.angle_beta   90.00
_cell.angle_gamma   90.00
#
_symmetry.space_group_name_H-M   'P 1'
#
loop_
_entity.id
_entity.type
_entity.pdbx_description
1 polymer ?
#
loop_
_entity_poly.entity_id
_entity_poly.type
_entity_poly.pdbx_seq_one_letter_code
_entity_poly.pdbx_strand_id
1 'polypeptide(L)'
;MRVQMSRVRVDDILELDLAEPARTGAQVVLRPVGGRTAPLRGRRMRTWVGGRRAYVDLRWEPLTEGTWAVRWSEPGRSSRQMWTDDPCYDLAARREYAARPSRREVAALRAPDGRLLVRVRRVRPYAEVREVEVRDATVRITGFLAHTAPPDTSTAAELLVRQRDRATAFAFPAGLAQEVFRCAVPLPPLARAHAHDRPHNEWDLWLRVPGRERGYRLRALCDDIVGKKGRVAFPTTAVRTDSGAVDLRPYFTAADGLSLLGTGAGPRPPSGGGAED
;
A
#
# COMPACT_ATOMS: atom_id res chain seq x y z
N MET A 1 4.26 -17.37 -25.55
CA MET A 1 3.64 -16.11 -26.01
C MET A 1 4.29 -14.99 -25.23
N ARG A 2 4.83 -13.96 -25.88
CA ARG A 2 5.49 -12.83 -25.18
C ARG A 2 4.54 -11.64 -25.10
N VAL A 3 4.59 -10.94 -23.98
CA VAL A 3 3.78 -9.76 -23.64
C VAL A 3 4.74 -8.60 -23.44
N GLN A 4 4.51 -7.51 -24.16
CA GLN A 4 5.31 -6.29 -24.08
C GLN A 4 4.84 -5.37 -22.95
N MET A 5 3.55 -5.40 -22.62
CA MET A 5 2.95 -4.61 -21.55
C MET A 5 1.81 -5.40 -20.92
N SER A 6 1.72 -5.36 -19.59
CA SER A 6 0.60 -5.91 -18.85
C SER A 6 0.11 -4.94 -17.79
N ARG A 7 -1.20 -4.80 -17.65
CA ARG A 7 -1.80 -3.92 -16.63
C ARG A 7 -3.14 -4.46 -16.19
N VAL A 8 -3.41 -4.41 -14.89
CA VAL A 8 -4.75 -4.65 -14.35
C VAL A 8 -5.47 -3.32 -14.21
N ARG A 9 -6.60 -3.18 -14.90
CA ARG A 9 -7.45 -1.99 -14.87
C ARG A 9 -8.42 -2.01 -13.69
N VAL A 10 -9.06 -0.85 -13.48
CA VAL A 10 -10.10 -0.60 -12.47
C VAL A 10 -11.41 -1.37 -12.67
N ASP A 11 -11.43 -2.47 -13.38
CA ASP A 11 -12.61 -3.32 -13.55
C ASP A 11 -12.20 -4.79 -13.51
N ASP A 12 -11.02 -5.08 -12.94
CA ASP A 12 -10.39 -6.39 -12.92
C ASP A 12 -10.19 -6.94 -14.35
N ILE A 13 -9.92 -6.06 -15.32
CA ILE A 13 -9.49 -6.45 -16.65
C ILE A 13 -7.97 -6.46 -16.70
N LEU A 14 -7.37 -7.62 -17.00
CA LEU A 14 -5.96 -7.68 -17.38
C LEU A 14 -5.85 -7.31 -18.86
N GLU A 15 -5.30 -6.12 -19.10
CA GLU A 15 -4.92 -5.64 -20.42
C GLU A 15 -3.52 -6.14 -20.76
N LEU A 16 -3.37 -6.65 -21.97
CA LEU A 16 -2.12 -7.18 -22.50
C LEU A 16 -1.82 -6.56 -23.87
N ASP A 17 -0.58 -6.10 -24.05
CA ASP A 17 0.00 -5.86 -25.37
C ASP A 17 0.89 -7.05 -25.75
N LEU A 18 0.48 -7.77 -26.78
CA LEU A 18 1.08 -8.99 -27.26
C LEU A 18 2.21 -8.66 -28.23
N ALA A 19 3.31 -9.41 -28.17
CA ALA A 19 4.43 -9.24 -29.12
C ALA A 19 4.03 -9.58 -30.57
N GLU A 20 3.04 -10.47 -30.73
CA GLU A 20 2.50 -10.92 -32.01
C GLU A 20 0.97 -10.83 -31.98
N PRO A 21 0.31 -10.58 -33.13
CA PRO A 21 -1.15 -10.58 -33.19
C PRO A 21 -1.78 -11.89 -32.73
N ALA A 22 -2.86 -11.79 -31.97
CA ALA A 22 -3.65 -12.94 -31.54
C ALA A 22 -4.47 -13.52 -32.69
N ARG A 23 -4.59 -14.85 -32.73
CA ARG A 23 -5.54 -15.54 -33.59
C ARG A 23 -6.95 -15.45 -33.01
N THR A 24 -7.96 -15.40 -33.87
CA THR A 24 -9.37 -15.48 -33.47
C THR A 24 -9.62 -16.73 -32.62
N GLY A 25 -10.38 -16.57 -31.53
CA GLY A 25 -10.70 -17.65 -30.59
C GLY A 25 -9.59 -18.00 -29.59
N ALA A 26 -8.48 -17.28 -29.58
CA ALA A 26 -7.47 -17.43 -28.54
C ALA A 26 -7.98 -16.90 -27.18
N GLN A 27 -7.52 -17.54 -26.11
CA GLN A 27 -7.97 -17.26 -24.74
C GLN A 27 -6.84 -17.35 -23.74
N VAL A 28 -7.00 -16.65 -22.62
CA VAL A 28 -6.13 -16.77 -21.45
C VAL A 28 -6.64 -17.86 -20.51
N VAL A 29 -5.70 -18.67 -20.02
CA VAL A 29 -5.91 -19.68 -18.98
C VAL A 29 -5.06 -19.33 -17.77
N LEU A 30 -5.70 -19.20 -16.61
CA LEU A 30 -5.01 -18.97 -15.34
C LEU A 30 -4.81 -20.30 -14.62
N ARG A 31 -3.57 -20.62 -14.25
CA ARG A 31 -3.23 -21.81 -13.46
C ARG A 31 -2.66 -21.41 -12.11
N PRO A 32 -3.15 -21.93 -10.98
CA PRO A 32 -2.62 -21.56 -9.68
C PRO A 32 -1.18 -22.06 -9.52
N VAL A 33 -0.38 -21.27 -8.83
CA VAL A 33 1.03 -21.54 -8.52
C VAL A 33 1.12 -21.97 -7.06
N GLY A 34 1.73 -23.13 -6.77
CA GLY A 34 2.10 -23.52 -5.40
C GLY A 34 1.01 -24.14 -4.52
N GLY A 35 0.00 -24.80 -5.09
CA GLY A 35 -1.01 -25.52 -4.28
C GLY A 35 -0.46 -26.83 -3.68
N ARG A 36 -0.35 -26.91 -2.35
CA ARG A 36 -0.09 -28.16 -1.60
C ARG A 36 -1.31 -29.07 -1.45
N THR A 37 -2.51 -28.58 -1.78
CA THR A 37 -3.78 -29.27 -1.58
C THR A 37 -4.58 -29.27 -2.88
N ALA A 38 -4.58 -30.43 -3.54
CA ALA A 38 -5.21 -30.75 -4.83
C ALA A 38 -4.75 -29.91 -6.05
N PRO A 39 -4.64 -30.53 -7.24
CA PRO A 39 -4.39 -29.79 -8.47
C PRO A 39 -5.62 -28.95 -8.81
N LEU A 40 -5.63 -27.70 -8.36
CA LEU A 40 -6.64 -26.73 -8.77
C LEU A 40 -6.58 -26.60 -10.30
N ARG A 41 -7.68 -26.99 -10.98
CA ARG A 41 -7.80 -26.92 -12.44
C ARG A 41 -7.61 -25.48 -12.91
N GLY A 42 -6.94 -25.32 -14.06
CA GLY A 42 -6.84 -24.02 -14.71
C GLY A 42 -8.21 -23.42 -15.02
N ARG A 43 -8.32 -22.10 -14.94
CA ARG A 43 -9.54 -21.34 -15.27
C ARG A 43 -9.39 -20.71 -16.64
N ARG A 44 -10.35 -20.97 -17.54
CA ARG A 44 -10.42 -20.30 -18.84
C ARG A 44 -11.13 -18.98 -18.64
N MET A 45 -10.46 -17.89 -18.99
CA MET A 45 -10.98 -16.55 -18.78
C MET A 45 -11.61 -16.03 -20.06
N ARG A 46 -12.71 -15.28 -19.92
CA ARG A 46 -13.26 -14.53 -21.04
C ARG A 46 -12.20 -13.55 -21.54
N THR A 47 -11.83 -13.70 -22.81
CA THR A 47 -10.74 -12.97 -23.43
C THR A 47 -11.24 -12.35 -24.72
N TRP A 48 -11.09 -11.04 -24.86
CA TRP A 48 -11.32 -10.32 -26.11
C TRP A 48 -9.99 -10.00 -26.76
N VAL A 49 -9.85 -10.29 -28.05
CA VAL A 49 -8.61 -10.09 -28.80
C VAL A 49 -8.86 -9.18 -29.99
N GLY A 50 -7.94 -8.24 -30.22
CA GLY A 50 -7.97 -7.31 -31.35
C GLY A 50 -6.55 -6.98 -31.77
N GLY A 51 -6.07 -7.59 -32.86
CA GLY A 51 -4.68 -7.48 -33.29
C GLY A 51 -3.72 -7.92 -32.19
N ARG A 52 -2.89 -7.00 -31.69
CA ARG A 52 -1.94 -7.24 -30.59
C ARG A 52 -2.51 -6.99 -29.21
N ARG A 53 -3.73 -6.47 -29.09
CA ARG A 53 -4.35 -6.22 -27.79
C ARG A 53 -5.19 -7.39 -27.35
N ALA A 54 -5.07 -7.76 -26.08
CA ALA A 54 -5.97 -8.69 -25.44
C ALA A 54 -6.47 -8.13 -24.11
N TYR A 55 -7.75 -8.33 -23.84
CA TYR A 55 -8.41 -7.94 -22.60
C TYR A 55 -8.97 -9.21 -21.95
N VAL A 56 -8.61 -9.45 -20.69
CA VAL A 56 -9.00 -10.66 -19.96
C VAL A 56 -9.85 -10.26 -18.76
N ASP A 57 -11.09 -10.73 -18.71
CA ASP A 57 -11.99 -10.47 -17.59
C ASP A 57 -11.67 -11.38 -16.41
N LEU A 58 -10.98 -10.86 -15.39
CA LEU A 58 -10.57 -11.63 -14.22
C LEU A 58 -11.73 -11.89 -13.24
N ARG A 59 -12.93 -11.38 -13.54
CA ARG A 59 -14.15 -11.60 -12.77
C ARG A 59 -15.00 -12.73 -13.34
N TRP A 60 -14.74 -13.13 -14.59
CA TRP A 60 -15.50 -14.14 -15.31
C TRP A 60 -15.57 -15.47 -14.54
N GLU A 61 -14.44 -15.89 -13.99
CA GLU A 61 -14.33 -17.06 -13.12
C GLU A 61 -13.84 -16.63 -11.74
N PRO A 62 -14.36 -17.21 -10.65
CA PRO A 62 -13.89 -16.90 -9.32
C PRO A 62 -12.43 -17.38 -9.14
N LEU A 63 -11.54 -16.43 -8.89
CA LEU A 63 -10.15 -16.68 -8.53
C LEU A 63 -10.01 -16.65 -7.00
N THR A 64 -9.47 -17.72 -6.44
CA THR A 64 -9.08 -17.75 -5.02
C THR A 64 -7.84 -16.90 -4.80
N GLU A 65 -7.64 -16.49 -3.56
CA GLU A 65 -6.41 -15.84 -3.11
C GLU A 65 -5.19 -16.73 -3.42
N GLY A 66 -4.12 -16.09 -3.88
CA GLY A 66 -2.90 -16.74 -4.34
C GLY A 66 -2.38 -16.17 -5.65
N THR A 67 -1.39 -16.85 -6.20
CA THR A 67 -0.72 -16.47 -7.45
C THR A 67 -1.12 -17.42 -8.57
N TRP A 68 -1.36 -16.87 -9.75
CA TRP A 68 -1.85 -17.57 -10.92
C TRP A 68 -0.92 -17.33 -12.10
N ALA A 69 -0.35 -18.39 -12.67
CA ALA A 69 0.39 -18.34 -13.91
C ALA A 69 -0.54 -18.03 -15.07
N VAL A 70 -0.21 -16.99 -15.85
CA VAL A 70 -0.96 -16.61 -17.03
C VAL A 70 -0.46 -17.43 -18.22
N ARG A 71 -1.39 -18.13 -18.88
CA ARG A 71 -1.09 -18.99 -20.04
C ARG A 71 -1.97 -18.59 -21.21
N TRP A 72 -1.41 -18.72 -22.40
CA TRP A 72 -2.10 -18.47 -23.67
C TRP A 72 -2.55 -19.77 -24.29
N SER A 73 -3.81 -19.87 -24.71
CA SER A 73 -4.37 -21.03 -25.39
C SER A 73 -4.99 -20.62 -26.71
N GLU A 74 -4.55 -21.25 -27.79
CA GLU A 74 -5.16 -21.11 -29.12
C GLU A 74 -6.14 -22.27 -29.37
N PRO A 75 -7.11 -22.11 -30.28
CA PRO A 75 -8.00 -23.19 -30.67
C PRO A 75 -7.22 -24.43 -31.12
N GLY A 76 -7.61 -25.60 -30.60
CA GLY A 76 -6.98 -26.89 -30.93
C GLY A 76 -5.56 -27.09 -30.37
N ARG A 77 -5.02 -26.18 -29.56
CA ARG A 77 -3.65 -26.25 -29.03
C ARG A 77 -3.63 -26.26 -27.50
N SER A 78 -2.60 -26.91 -26.94
CA SER A 78 -2.35 -26.86 -25.51
C SER A 78 -1.93 -25.45 -25.07
N SER A 79 -2.33 -25.07 -23.85
CA SER A 79 -1.97 -23.75 -23.32
C SER A 79 -0.45 -23.64 -23.08
N ARG A 80 0.18 -22.54 -23.51
CA ARG A 80 1.60 -22.24 -23.32
C ARG A 80 1.81 -21.07 -22.34
N GLN A 81 2.94 -21.04 -21.66
CA GLN A 81 3.28 -19.97 -20.72
C GLN A 81 3.36 -18.60 -21.42
N MET A 82 2.87 -17.56 -20.74
CA MET A 82 3.10 -16.17 -21.13
C MET A 82 4.32 -15.61 -20.41
N TRP A 83 5.16 -14.90 -21.15
CA TRP A 83 6.41 -14.33 -20.69
C TRP A 83 6.40 -12.82 -20.90
N THR A 84 7.08 -12.06 -20.05
CA THR A 84 7.13 -10.62 -20.15
C THR A 84 8.44 -10.05 -19.62
N ASP A 85 8.87 -8.94 -20.22
CA ASP A 85 9.94 -8.07 -19.71
C ASP A 85 9.36 -6.81 -19.05
N ASP A 86 8.04 -6.61 -19.14
CA ASP A 86 7.31 -5.56 -18.46
C ASP A 86 7.47 -5.73 -16.94
N PRO A 87 7.80 -4.67 -16.18
CA PRO A 87 7.83 -4.74 -14.72
C PRO A 87 6.46 -5.05 -14.10
N CYS A 88 5.37 -4.98 -14.88
CA CYS A 88 3.99 -5.22 -14.46
C CYS A 88 3.52 -4.23 -13.37
N TYR A 89 4.16 -3.06 -13.30
CA TYR A 89 3.92 -2.07 -12.26
C TYR A 89 3.74 -0.67 -12.86
N ASP A 90 2.62 -0.04 -12.52
CA ASP A 90 2.29 1.34 -12.83
C ASP A 90 1.65 1.95 -11.58
N LEU A 91 2.35 2.92 -10.98
CA LEU A 91 1.91 3.58 -9.75
C LEU A 91 0.58 4.33 -9.92
N ALA A 92 0.33 4.94 -11.08
CA ALA A 92 -0.89 5.68 -11.33
C ALA A 92 -2.09 4.72 -11.45
N ALA A 93 -1.95 3.67 -12.26
CA ALA A 93 -2.97 2.63 -12.39
C ALA A 93 -3.23 1.93 -11.04
N ARG A 94 -2.17 1.71 -10.25
CA ARG A 94 -2.27 1.09 -8.94
C ARG A 94 -3.05 1.94 -7.93
N ARG A 95 -2.82 3.26 -7.95
CA ARG A 95 -3.59 4.23 -7.15
C ARG A 95 -5.05 4.26 -7.56
N GLU A 96 -5.32 4.34 -8.85
CA GLU A 96 -6.68 4.32 -9.40
C GLU A 96 -7.43 3.04 -9.00
N TYR A 97 -6.76 1.89 -9.10
CA TYR A 97 -7.31 0.60 -8.65
C TYR A 97 -7.62 0.60 -7.16
N ALA A 98 -6.69 1.11 -6.33
CA ALA A 98 -6.84 1.16 -4.89
C ALA A 98 -7.90 2.17 -4.43
N ALA A 99 -8.17 3.24 -5.18
CA ALA A 99 -9.16 4.26 -4.83
C ALA A 99 -10.62 3.76 -4.87
N ARG A 100 -10.88 2.55 -5.41
CA ARG A 100 -12.23 2.00 -5.52
C ARG A 100 -12.59 1.09 -4.35
N PRO A 101 -13.87 1.03 -3.95
CA PRO A 101 -14.35 0.04 -2.99
C PRO A 101 -14.00 -1.38 -3.44
N SER A 102 -13.28 -2.13 -2.60
CA SER A 102 -13.01 -3.53 -2.89
C SER A 102 -12.68 -4.34 -1.63
N ARG A 103 -12.90 -5.65 -1.71
CA ARG A 103 -12.44 -6.64 -0.70
C ARG A 103 -11.35 -7.55 -1.24
N ARG A 104 -11.00 -7.38 -2.51
CA ARG A 104 -9.92 -8.10 -3.18
C ARG A 104 -9.07 -7.14 -3.99
N GLU A 105 -7.86 -7.57 -4.25
CA GLU A 105 -6.99 -6.88 -5.16
C GLU A 105 -6.35 -7.87 -6.11
N VAL A 106 -6.27 -7.44 -7.36
CA VAL A 106 -5.64 -8.17 -8.43
C VAL A 106 -4.49 -7.34 -9.01
N ALA A 107 -3.33 -7.96 -9.15
CA ALA A 107 -2.14 -7.33 -9.70
C ALA A 107 -1.46 -8.27 -10.71
N ALA A 108 -0.97 -7.71 -11.82
CA ALA A 108 -0.02 -8.40 -12.68
C ALA A 108 1.34 -8.40 -11.99
N LEU A 109 2.11 -9.49 -12.16
CA LEU A 109 3.46 -9.62 -11.61
C LEU A 109 4.37 -10.28 -12.62
N ARG A 110 5.64 -9.88 -12.61
CA ARG A 110 6.72 -10.59 -13.29
C ARG A 110 7.47 -11.47 -12.29
N ALA A 111 7.47 -12.77 -12.51
CA ALA A 111 8.37 -13.67 -11.77
C ALA A 111 9.84 -13.40 -12.15
N PRO A 112 10.83 -13.77 -11.30
CA PRO A 112 12.25 -13.58 -11.62
C PRO A 112 12.69 -14.19 -12.95
N ASP A 113 12.07 -15.30 -13.34
CA ASP A 113 12.31 -16.00 -14.62
C ASP A 113 11.58 -15.37 -15.82
N GLY A 114 10.86 -14.27 -15.62
CA GLY A 114 10.11 -13.56 -16.67
C GLY A 114 8.70 -14.09 -16.94
N ARG A 115 8.19 -15.05 -16.15
CA ARG A 115 6.79 -15.48 -16.30
C ARG A 115 5.84 -14.37 -15.89
N LEU A 116 4.81 -14.16 -16.71
CA LEU A 116 3.67 -13.32 -16.33
C LEU A 116 2.74 -14.08 -15.38
N LEU A 117 2.47 -13.47 -14.23
CA LEU A 117 1.61 -13.96 -13.18
C LEU A 117 0.52 -12.94 -12.87
N VAL A 118 -0.57 -13.41 -12.26
CA VAL A 118 -1.59 -12.59 -11.61
C VAL A 118 -1.64 -12.98 -10.15
N ARG A 119 -1.54 -12.01 -9.25
CA ARG A 119 -1.74 -12.21 -7.80
C ARG A 119 -3.11 -11.69 -7.42
N VAL A 120 -3.86 -12.52 -6.70
CA VAL A 120 -5.13 -12.17 -6.08
C VAL A 120 -4.93 -12.21 -4.57
N ARG A 121 -5.25 -11.12 -3.88
CA ARG A 121 -5.20 -11.07 -2.41
C ARG A 121 -6.47 -10.48 -1.83
N ARG A 122 -6.82 -10.87 -0.61
CA ARG A 122 -7.84 -10.13 0.15
C ARG A 122 -7.24 -8.81 0.63
N VAL A 123 -8.04 -7.76 0.58
CA VAL A 123 -7.68 -6.45 1.09
C VAL A 123 -8.72 -5.96 2.07
N ARG A 124 -8.26 -5.19 3.05
CA ARG A 124 -9.11 -4.42 3.95
C ARG A 124 -8.90 -2.95 3.65
N PRO A 125 -9.95 -2.11 3.73
CA PRO A 125 -9.82 -0.68 3.62
C PRO A 125 -8.78 -0.10 4.59
N TYR A 126 -8.00 0.87 4.14
CA TYR A 126 -6.98 1.55 4.91
C TYR A 126 -6.72 2.97 4.36
N ALA A 127 -5.93 3.78 5.04
CA ALA A 127 -5.53 5.11 4.57
C ALA A 127 -4.12 5.01 3.96
N GLU A 128 -4.00 5.11 2.63
CA GLU A 128 -2.73 5.12 1.92
C GLU A 128 -2.03 6.46 2.11
N VAL A 129 -0.86 6.45 2.72
CA VAL A 129 0.03 7.60 2.90
C VAL A 129 0.80 7.81 1.61
N ARG A 130 0.78 9.04 1.09
CA ARG A 130 1.53 9.43 -0.11
C ARG A 130 2.69 10.36 0.20
N GLU A 131 2.52 11.22 1.20
CA GLU A 131 3.48 12.25 1.54
C GLU A 131 3.51 12.42 3.06
N VAL A 132 4.72 12.61 3.57
CA VAL A 132 4.99 12.91 4.98
C VAL A 132 6.03 14.01 5.03
N GLU A 133 5.66 15.16 5.60
CA GLU A 133 6.55 16.29 5.83
C GLU A 133 6.73 16.46 7.33
N VAL A 134 7.97 16.69 7.77
CA VAL A 134 8.29 17.00 9.17
C VAL A 134 8.87 18.40 9.21
N ARG A 135 8.17 19.32 9.87
CA ARG A 135 8.56 20.73 9.96
C ARG A 135 7.98 21.38 11.22
N ASP A 136 8.75 22.24 11.88
CA ASP A 136 8.28 23.06 13.01
C ASP A 136 7.54 22.26 14.10
N ALA A 137 8.13 21.14 14.55
CA ALA A 137 7.52 20.22 15.51
C ALA A 137 6.13 19.69 15.12
N THR A 138 5.87 19.59 13.82
CA THR A 138 4.63 19.09 13.24
C THR A 138 4.94 18.06 12.16
N VAL A 139 4.15 16.99 12.11
CA VAL A 139 4.19 15.99 11.03
C VAL A 139 2.95 16.17 10.18
N ARG A 140 3.09 16.63 8.94
CA ARG A 140 1.99 16.72 7.97
C ARG A 140 1.94 15.47 7.13
N ILE A 141 0.73 14.98 6.88
CA ILE A 141 0.49 13.73 6.17
C ILE A 141 -0.61 13.96 5.14
N THR A 142 -0.34 13.58 3.90
CA THR A 142 -1.32 13.57 2.81
C THR A 142 -1.44 12.16 2.25
N GLY A 143 -2.65 11.77 1.89
CA GLY A 143 -2.92 10.44 1.37
C GLY A 143 -4.31 10.30 0.79
N PHE A 144 -4.74 9.05 0.59
CA PHE A 144 -6.10 8.74 0.18
C PHE A 144 -6.66 7.50 0.87
N LEU A 145 -7.97 7.35 0.89
CA LEU A 145 -8.61 6.14 1.39
C LEU A 145 -8.59 5.03 0.33
N ALA A 146 -7.90 3.94 0.62
CA ALA A 146 -7.83 2.79 -0.25
C ALA A 146 -8.94 1.78 0.07
N HIS A 147 -9.49 1.18 -0.98
CA HIS A 147 -10.49 0.11 -0.98
C HIS A 147 -11.83 0.47 -0.36
N THR A 148 -12.17 1.76 -0.35
CA THR A 148 -13.44 2.28 0.21
C THR A 148 -14.17 3.13 -0.83
N ALA A 149 -15.47 3.32 -0.62
CA ALA A 149 -16.19 4.39 -1.32
C ALA A 149 -15.71 5.74 -0.77
N PRO A 150 -15.48 6.75 -1.63
CA PRO A 150 -15.28 8.11 -1.16
C PRO A 150 -16.57 8.60 -0.48
N PRO A 151 -16.47 9.48 0.54
CA PRO A 151 -17.63 10.19 1.05
C PRO A 151 -18.24 11.10 -0.03
N ASP A 152 -19.56 11.26 0.00
CA ASP A 152 -20.32 12.06 -0.97
C ASP A 152 -20.00 13.57 -0.88
N THR A 153 -19.55 14.02 0.29
CA THR A 153 -19.21 15.42 0.56
C THR A 153 -17.93 15.53 1.40
N SER A 154 -17.32 16.72 1.38
CA SER A 154 -16.20 17.03 2.28
C SER A 154 -16.64 16.79 3.73
N THR A 155 -15.91 15.93 4.42
CA THR A 155 -16.29 15.44 5.74
C THR A 155 -15.22 15.78 6.76
N ALA A 156 -15.63 16.23 7.95
CA ALA A 156 -14.74 16.40 9.08
C ALA A 156 -14.28 15.00 9.55
N ALA A 157 -13.03 14.67 9.29
CA ALA A 157 -12.37 13.46 9.76
C ALA A 157 -11.44 13.81 10.94
N GLU A 158 -10.95 12.79 11.63
CA GLU A 158 -9.98 12.96 12.71
C GLU A 158 -8.82 12.01 12.53
N LEU A 159 -7.60 12.50 12.74
CA LEU A 159 -6.43 11.66 12.91
C LEU A 159 -6.34 11.25 14.38
N LEU A 160 -6.53 9.97 14.65
CA LEU A 160 -6.29 9.35 15.94
C LEU A 160 -4.84 8.89 16.05
N VAL A 161 -4.18 9.35 17.09
CA VAL A 161 -2.79 9.01 17.43
C VAL A 161 -2.82 8.24 18.73
N ARG A 162 -2.63 6.92 18.68
CA ARG A 162 -2.79 6.02 19.82
C ARG A 162 -1.43 5.53 20.29
N GLN A 163 -1.13 5.67 21.57
CA GLN A 163 0.07 5.09 22.16
C GLN A 163 -0.08 3.57 22.19
N ARG A 164 0.89 2.83 21.64
CA ARG A 164 0.84 1.37 21.64
C ARG A 164 0.91 0.84 23.07
N ASP A 165 0.06 -0.15 23.34
CA ASP A 165 -0.09 -0.86 24.62
C ASP A 165 -0.48 0.04 25.81
N ARG A 166 -1.09 1.20 25.54
CA ARG A 166 -1.60 2.12 26.56
C ARG A 166 -2.95 2.70 26.13
N ALA A 167 -3.70 3.22 27.10
CA ALA A 167 -4.99 3.87 26.83
C ALA A 167 -4.85 5.30 26.25
N THR A 168 -3.64 5.89 26.30
CA THR A 168 -3.38 7.26 25.84
C THR A 168 -3.63 7.39 24.34
N ALA A 169 -4.47 8.35 23.97
CA ALA A 169 -4.73 8.70 22.58
C ALA A 169 -4.98 10.19 22.42
N PHE A 170 -4.62 10.71 21.26
CA PHE A 170 -4.95 12.07 20.83
C PHE A 170 -5.80 12.00 19.56
N ALA A 171 -6.68 12.98 19.40
CA ALA A 171 -7.42 13.21 18.17
C ALA A 171 -7.06 14.60 17.63
N PHE A 172 -6.70 14.67 16.36
CA PHE A 172 -6.41 15.92 15.66
C PHE A 172 -7.34 16.06 14.45
N PRO A 173 -7.73 17.28 14.06
CA PRO A 173 -8.53 17.49 12.86
C PRO A 173 -7.86 16.92 11.61
N ALA A 174 -8.65 16.32 10.73
CA ALA A 174 -8.24 15.89 9.41
C ALA A 174 -9.28 16.35 8.37
N GLY A 175 -8.81 16.92 7.27
CA GLY A 175 -9.64 17.18 6.10
C GLY A 175 -9.77 15.91 5.27
N LEU A 176 -10.97 15.57 4.85
CA LEU A 176 -11.24 14.51 3.88
C LEU A 176 -12.19 15.04 2.79
N ALA A 177 -11.67 15.16 1.58
CA ALA A 177 -12.43 15.59 0.41
C ALA A 177 -12.29 14.53 -0.69
N GLN A 178 -13.42 13.97 -1.12
CA GLN A 178 -13.43 12.74 -1.91
C GLN A 178 -12.60 11.66 -1.18
N GLU A 179 -11.74 10.93 -1.87
CA GLU A 179 -10.84 9.96 -1.25
C GLU A 179 -9.62 10.58 -0.55
N VAL A 180 -9.31 11.86 -0.79
CA VAL A 180 -8.04 12.47 -0.37
C VAL A 180 -8.14 13.04 1.04
N PHE A 181 -7.21 12.63 1.91
CA PHE A 181 -7.10 13.18 3.26
C PHE A 181 -5.84 14.02 3.44
N ARG A 182 -5.93 15.00 4.33
CA ARG A 182 -4.81 15.81 4.81
C ARG A 182 -4.94 16.01 6.32
N CYS A 183 -3.86 15.79 7.05
CA CYS A 183 -3.83 15.97 8.49
C CYS A 183 -2.45 16.40 8.98
N ALA A 184 -2.40 16.90 10.22
CA ALA A 184 -1.18 17.31 10.88
C ALA A 184 -1.16 16.77 12.32
N VAL A 185 0.00 16.27 12.76
CA VAL A 185 0.26 15.85 14.14
C VAL A 185 1.20 16.86 14.78
N PRO A 186 0.73 17.70 15.72
CA PRO A 186 1.64 18.45 16.58
C PRO A 186 2.37 17.47 17.51
N LEU A 187 3.70 17.56 17.56
CA LEU A 187 4.54 16.70 18.39
C LEU A 187 4.55 17.04 19.90
N PRO A 188 4.37 18.31 20.36
CA PRO A 188 4.41 18.63 21.79
C PRO A 188 3.46 17.86 22.72
N PRO A 189 2.19 17.58 22.35
CA PRO A 189 1.31 16.74 23.16
C PRO A 189 1.86 15.32 23.36
N LEU A 190 2.43 14.72 22.30
CA LEU A 190 3.00 13.37 22.35
C LEU A 190 4.28 13.32 23.20
N ALA A 191 5.11 14.37 23.12
CA ALA A 191 6.31 14.50 23.94
C ALA A 191 5.95 14.59 25.43
N ARG A 192 4.95 15.41 25.81
CA ARG A 192 4.50 15.51 27.20
C ARG A 192 3.90 14.21 27.73
N ALA A 193 3.25 13.44 26.86
CA ALA A 193 2.73 12.10 27.19
C ALA A 193 3.79 10.99 27.06
N HIS A 194 5.07 11.33 26.93
CA HIS A 194 6.14 10.34 26.87
C HIS A 194 6.27 9.64 28.22
N ALA A 195 5.84 8.38 28.27
CA ALA A 195 6.13 7.47 29.38
C ALA A 195 7.64 7.14 29.43
N HIS A 196 8.35 7.71 30.41
CA HIS A 196 9.79 7.52 30.63
C HIS A 196 10.15 6.21 31.33
N ASP A 197 9.15 5.40 31.71
CA ASP A 197 9.32 4.05 32.27
C ASP A 197 9.75 3.00 31.22
N ARG A 198 9.87 3.41 29.95
CA ARG A 198 10.28 2.57 28.83
C ARG A 198 11.31 3.28 27.93
N PRO A 199 12.14 2.52 27.20
CA PRO A 199 13.17 3.11 26.34
C PRO A 199 12.60 3.89 25.15
N HIS A 200 11.37 3.58 24.72
CA HIS A 200 10.74 4.26 23.59
C HIS A 200 9.21 4.12 23.60
N ASN A 201 8.56 5.07 22.91
CA ASN A 201 7.13 5.18 22.76
C ASN A 201 6.72 5.07 21.31
N GLU A 202 5.84 4.13 21.00
CA GLU A 202 5.27 4.01 19.67
C GLU A 202 3.85 4.59 19.64
N TRP A 203 3.55 5.37 18.61
CA TRP A 203 2.25 5.99 18.37
C TRP A 203 1.69 5.54 17.03
N ASP A 204 0.61 4.77 17.05
CA ASP A 204 -0.07 4.28 15.86
C ASP A 204 -1.08 5.31 15.34
N LEU A 205 -1.03 5.56 14.03
CA LEU A 205 -1.83 6.57 13.36
C LEU A 205 -3.04 5.95 12.63
N TRP A 206 -4.23 6.47 12.91
CA TRP A 206 -5.48 6.01 12.32
C TRP A 206 -6.32 7.19 11.86
N LEU A 207 -6.88 7.13 10.65
CA LEU A 207 -7.84 8.11 10.17
C LEU A 207 -9.25 7.66 10.54
N ARG A 208 -9.89 8.34 11.50
CA ARG A 208 -11.30 8.14 11.85
C ARG A 208 -12.15 9.00 10.93
N VAL A 209 -13.15 8.38 10.30
CA VAL A 209 -14.18 9.05 9.51
C VAL A 209 -15.54 8.83 10.18
N PRO A 210 -16.52 9.71 9.98
CA PRO A 210 -17.88 9.50 10.48
C PRO A 210 -18.46 8.15 10.06
N GLY A 211 -19.22 7.52 10.96
CA GLY A 211 -19.79 6.19 10.74
C GLY A 211 -18.80 5.02 10.87
N ARG A 212 -17.52 5.27 11.21
CA ARG A 212 -16.51 4.21 11.39
C ARG A 212 -15.64 4.41 12.64
N GLU A 213 -16.07 3.81 13.75
CA GLU A 213 -15.41 3.95 15.05
C GLU A 213 -13.93 3.54 15.09
N ARG A 214 -13.57 2.43 14.42
CA ARG A 214 -12.20 1.90 14.44
C ARG A 214 -11.21 2.73 13.61
N GLY A 215 -11.71 3.56 12.69
CA GLY A 215 -10.89 4.27 11.71
C GLY A 215 -10.18 3.36 10.70
N TYR A 216 -9.30 3.97 9.89
CA TYR A 216 -8.45 3.33 8.89
C TYR A 216 -6.98 3.49 9.30
N ARG A 217 -6.23 2.40 9.40
CA ARG A 217 -4.79 2.48 9.70
C ARG A 217 -4.08 3.23 8.56
N LEU A 218 -3.22 4.19 8.89
CA LEU A 218 -2.33 4.81 7.92
C LEU A 218 -1.23 3.81 7.52
N ARG A 219 -1.10 3.52 6.22
CA ARG A 219 -0.11 2.59 5.63
C ARG A 219 0.38 3.11 4.29
N ALA A 220 1.50 2.61 3.79
CA ALA A 220 1.96 2.88 2.43
C ALA A 220 2.20 1.55 1.71
N LEU A 221 1.26 1.12 0.86
CA LEU A 221 1.24 -0.19 0.21
C LEU A 221 1.08 -0.09 -1.32
N CYS A 222 0.78 1.07 -1.88
CA CYS A 222 0.52 1.20 -3.32
C CYS A 222 1.80 1.32 -4.16
N ASP A 223 2.92 1.73 -3.57
CA ASP A 223 4.21 1.87 -4.25
C ASP A 223 4.92 0.52 -4.56
N ASP A 224 4.36 -0.61 -4.12
CA ASP A 224 4.93 -1.98 -4.18
C ASP A 224 6.31 -2.12 -3.51
N ILE A 225 6.75 -1.12 -2.74
CA ILE A 225 7.95 -1.18 -1.90
C ILE A 225 7.57 -1.86 -0.59
N VAL A 226 7.83 -3.15 -0.48
CA VAL A 226 7.56 -3.91 0.77
C VAL A 226 8.66 -3.68 1.80
N GLY A 227 8.33 -3.68 3.09
CA GLY A 227 9.34 -3.66 4.16
C GLY A 227 10.09 -2.33 4.22
N LYS A 228 9.34 -1.23 4.31
CA LYS A 228 9.85 0.13 4.37
C LYS A 228 10.60 0.42 5.67
N LYS A 229 10.35 -0.37 6.72
CA LYS A 229 11.11 -0.30 7.98
C LYS A 229 12.61 -0.48 7.70
N GLY A 230 13.40 0.56 7.96
CA GLY A 230 14.85 0.57 7.72
C GLY A 230 15.28 0.99 6.30
N ARG A 231 14.33 1.21 5.37
CA ARG A 231 14.61 1.74 4.02
C ARG A 231 14.21 3.19 3.85
N VAL A 232 13.20 3.63 4.60
CA VAL A 232 12.76 5.04 4.63
C VAL A 232 13.07 5.61 6.01
N ALA A 233 13.81 6.71 6.02
CA ALA A 233 14.12 7.46 7.22
C ALA A 233 13.46 8.85 7.16
N PHE A 234 12.92 9.28 8.29
CA PHE A 234 12.38 10.62 8.48
C PHE A 234 13.28 11.38 9.46
N PRO A 235 13.37 12.71 9.34
CA PRO A 235 14.12 13.52 10.29
C PRO A 235 13.52 13.42 11.69
N THR A 236 14.38 13.47 12.69
CA THR A 236 14.01 13.49 14.10
C THR A 236 13.81 14.92 14.57
N THR A 237 12.75 15.16 15.35
CA THR A 237 12.51 16.44 16.02
C THR A 237 12.63 16.27 17.53
N ALA A 238 13.57 16.98 18.13
CA ALA A 238 13.68 17.09 19.58
C ALA A 238 12.62 18.06 20.13
N VAL A 239 11.83 17.62 21.10
CA VAL A 239 10.80 18.43 21.74
C VAL A 239 11.07 18.51 23.24
N ARG A 240 11.23 19.72 23.76
CA ARG A 240 11.44 19.95 25.19
C ARG A 240 10.12 19.89 25.95
N THR A 241 10.15 19.25 27.11
CA THR A 241 9.05 19.15 28.07
C THR A 241 9.58 19.39 29.47
N ASP A 242 8.69 19.59 30.44
CA ASP A 242 9.07 19.73 31.86
C ASP A 242 9.77 18.47 32.41
N SER A 243 9.49 17.31 31.80
CA SER A 243 10.10 16.01 32.15
C SER A 243 11.39 15.69 31.39
N GLY A 244 11.89 16.62 30.56
CA GLY A 244 13.07 16.42 29.72
C GLY A 244 12.77 16.49 28.22
N ALA A 245 13.81 16.31 27.41
CA ALA A 245 13.70 16.31 25.96
C ALA A 245 13.28 14.93 25.43
N VAL A 246 12.40 14.92 24.44
CA VAL A 246 11.94 13.71 23.75
C VAL A 246 12.20 13.88 22.26
N ASP A 247 12.90 12.92 21.67
CA ASP A 247 13.12 12.84 20.24
C ASP A 247 11.94 12.12 19.58
N LEU A 248 11.26 12.79 18.65
CA LEU A 248 10.09 12.25 17.93
C LEU A 248 10.37 12.20 16.43
N ARG A 249 10.02 11.07 15.79
CA ARG A 249 10.12 10.91 14.34
C ARG A 249 9.04 9.99 13.78
N PRO A 250 8.57 10.21 12.54
CA PRO A 250 7.84 9.20 11.82
C PRO A 250 8.71 7.98 11.50
N TYR A 251 8.07 6.82 11.38
CA TYR A 251 8.69 5.59 10.87
C TYR A 251 7.63 4.64 10.30
N PHE A 252 8.05 3.73 9.43
CA PHE A 252 7.21 2.63 9.00
C PHE A 252 7.42 1.39 9.88
N THR A 253 6.31 0.76 10.27
CA THR A 253 6.31 -0.53 10.99
C THR A 253 6.66 -1.69 10.05
N ALA A 254 6.83 -2.89 10.60
CA ALA A 254 7.10 -4.09 9.79
C ALA A 254 5.96 -4.43 8.79
N ALA A 255 4.74 -3.96 9.05
CA ALA A 255 3.59 -4.12 8.17
C ALA A 255 3.35 -2.88 7.27
N ASP A 256 4.36 -2.02 7.10
CA ASP A 256 4.32 -0.79 6.30
C ASP A 256 3.22 0.20 6.75
N GLY A 257 2.86 0.16 8.05
CA GLY A 257 2.03 1.17 8.70
C GLY A 257 2.85 2.37 9.14
N LEU A 258 2.36 3.59 8.94
CA LEU A 258 3.04 4.81 9.40
C LEU A 258 2.76 5.03 10.88
N SER A 259 3.81 5.19 11.69
CA SER A 259 3.73 5.47 13.13
C SER A 259 4.69 6.60 13.50
N LEU A 260 4.58 7.11 14.73
CA LEU A 260 5.59 7.96 15.33
C LEU A 260 6.33 7.20 16.43
N LEU A 261 7.65 7.38 16.49
CA LEU A 261 8.52 6.85 17.53
C LEU A 261 9.01 8.02 18.37
N GLY A 262 8.79 7.95 19.67
CA GLY A 262 9.37 8.83 20.67
C GLY A 262 10.45 8.10 21.46
N THR A 263 11.58 8.73 21.70
CA THR A 263 12.63 8.23 22.61
C THR A 263 12.98 9.34 23.58
N GLY A 264 13.15 9.02 24.87
CA GLY A 264 13.79 9.95 25.78
C GLY A 264 15.16 10.33 25.20
N ALA A 265 15.49 11.61 25.17
CA ALA A 265 16.81 12.02 24.70
C ALA A 265 17.85 11.38 25.64
N GLY A 266 18.66 10.45 25.12
CA GLY A 266 19.89 10.07 25.81
C GLY A 266 20.78 11.30 25.99
N PRO A 267 21.78 11.26 26.90
CA PRO A 267 22.75 12.34 27.01
C PRO A 267 23.32 12.63 25.63
N ARG A 268 23.12 13.86 25.15
CA ARG A 268 23.66 14.30 23.86
C ARG A 268 25.19 14.24 23.98
N PRO A 269 25.92 13.57 23.07
CA PRO A 269 27.37 13.72 23.06
C PRO A 269 27.67 15.22 22.93
N PRO A 270 28.65 15.76 23.69
CA PRO A 270 28.97 17.17 23.64
C PRO A 270 29.19 17.53 22.17
N SER A 271 28.47 18.54 21.69
CA SER A 271 28.76 19.18 20.42
C SER A 271 30.23 19.55 20.47
N GLY A 272 31.05 18.87 19.67
CA GLY A 272 32.48 19.13 19.58
C GLY A 272 32.67 20.62 19.37
N GLY A 273 33.05 21.32 20.44
CA GLY A 273 33.53 22.68 20.35
C GLY A 273 34.73 22.60 19.43
N GLY A 274 34.59 23.21 18.25
CA GLY A 274 35.73 23.47 17.40
C GLY A 274 36.76 24.20 18.26
N ALA A 275 37.94 23.60 18.33
CA ALA A 275 39.13 24.31 18.74
C ALA A 275 39.33 25.47 17.76
N GLU A 276 39.20 26.69 18.25
CA GLU A 276 40.03 27.79 17.79
C GLU A 276 41.25 27.80 18.71
N ASP A 277 42.38 27.36 18.17
CA ASP A 277 43.70 28.00 18.26
C ASP A 277 44.66 27.30 17.25
#